data_AF-A0A662HBZ6-F1
#
_entry.id   AF-A0A662HBZ6-F1
#
_cell.length_a   1.000
_cell.length_b   1.000
_cell.length_c   1.000
_cell.angle_alpha   90.00
_cell.angle_beta   90.00
_cell.angle_gamma   90.00
#
_symmetry.space_group_name_H-M   'P 1'
#
loop_
_entity.id
_entity.type
_entity.pdbx_description
1 polymer ?
#
loop_
_entity_poly.entity_id
_entity_poly.type
_entity_poly.pdbx_seq_one_letter_code
_entity_poly.pdbx_strand_id
1 'polypeptide(L)'
;MIEALIVLAWLIKIFLISRIRFKKAEKELFEDTIGVIKIPFMDRLILSFSSPLLAALYASAAYTFIVASFTLIIAFQPYDFFILLLAVTLYAFGFSLVTYAWKKSKEIYLKIIHSQGEVYE
;
A
#
# COMPACT_ATOMS: atom_id res chain seq x y z
N MET A 1 4.19 -15.91 27.79
CA MET A 1 3.48 -15.53 26.54
C MET A 1 2.87 -14.12 26.60
N ILE A 2 2.22 -13.73 27.69
CA ILE A 2 1.59 -12.39 27.83
C ILE A 2 2.63 -11.25 27.79
N GLU A 3 3.80 -11.43 28.39
CA GLU A 3 4.87 -10.41 28.39
C GLU A 3 5.44 -10.14 26.98
N ALA A 4 5.58 -11.18 26.14
CA ALA A 4 6.03 -11.01 24.77
C ALA A 4 5.04 -10.19 23.92
N LEU A 5 3.73 -10.37 24.15
CA LEU A 5 2.67 -9.58 23.50
C LEU A 5 2.70 -8.11 23.93
N ILE A 6 2.99 -7.84 25.21
CA ILE A 6 3.10 -6.47 25.74
C ILE A 6 4.32 -5.78 25.12
N VAL A 7 5.48 -6.45 25.09
CA VAL A 7 6.71 -5.90 24.49
C VAL A 7 6.51 -5.64 22.99
N LEU A 8 5.82 -6.54 22.28
CA LEU A 8 5.49 -6.35 20.86
C LEU A 8 4.57 -5.14 20.65
N ALA A 9 3.54 -4.97 21.49
CA ALA A 9 2.63 -3.82 21.42
C ALA A 9 3.35 -2.49 21.68
N TRP A 10 4.33 -2.48 22.60
CA TRP A 10 5.17 -1.31 22.86
C TRP A 10 6.07 -0.96 21.67
N LEU A 11 6.70 -1.95 21.03
CA LEU A 11 7.52 -1.74 19.85
C LEU A 11 6.68 -1.20 18.68
N ILE A 12 5.48 -1.73 18.46
CA ILE A 12 4.54 -1.25 17.44
C ILE A 12 4.15 0.21 17.72
N LYS A 13 3.87 0.56 18.98
CA LYS A 13 3.49 1.92 19.38
C LYS A 13 4.61 2.93 19.15
N ILE A 14 5.85 2.58 19.53
CA ILE A 14 7.04 3.42 19.32
C ILE A 14 7.28 3.61 17.81
N PHE A 15 7.14 2.54 17.03
CA PHE A 15 7.34 2.59 15.58
C PHE A 15 6.26 3.44 14.87
N LEU A 16 5.00 3.34 15.31
CA LEU A 16 3.91 4.19 14.80
C LEU A 16 4.14 5.67 15.11
N ILE A 17 4.48 6.00 16.36
CA ILE A 17 4.71 7.39 16.79
C ILE A 17 5.87 8.01 16.02
N SER A 18 6.97 7.27 15.87
CA SER A 18 8.13 7.72 15.10
C SER A 18 7.74 7.98 13.64
N ARG A 19 7.04 7.05 13.00
CA ARG A 19 6.58 7.21 11.60
C ARG A 19 5.62 8.38 11.41
N ILE A 20 4.75 8.67 12.38
CA ILE A 20 3.83 9.82 12.34
C ILE A 20 4.61 11.14 12.47
N ARG A 21 5.59 11.21 13.38
CA ARG A 21 6.41 12.41 13.56
C ARG A 21 7.27 12.72 12.33
N PHE A 22 7.91 11.70 11.75
CA PHE A 22 8.70 11.86 10.53
C PHE A 22 7.83 12.27 9.34
N LYS A 23 6.64 11.66 9.17
CA LYS A 23 5.70 12.07 8.12
C LYS A 23 5.20 13.50 8.28
N LYS A 24 4.99 13.97 9.52
CA LYS A 24 4.52 15.34 9.77
C LYS A 24 5.60 16.38 9.44
N ALA A 25 6.84 16.12 9.87
CA ALA A 25 7.97 16.98 9.57
C ALA A 25 8.29 17.00 8.05
N GLU A 26 8.22 15.85 7.39
CA GLU A 26 8.36 15.77 5.92
C GLU A 26 7.23 16.56 5.22
N LYS A 27 5.99 16.42 5.68
CA LYS A 27 4.85 17.11 5.07
C LYS A 27 4.94 18.64 5.19
N GLU A 28 5.40 19.16 6.33
CA GLU A 28 5.59 20.61 6.54
C GLU A 28 6.77 21.17 5.72
N LEU A 29 7.88 20.43 5.57
CA LEU A 29 9.04 20.87 4.78
C LEU A 29 8.82 20.79 3.26
N PHE A 30 7.95 19.90 2.78
CA PHE A 30 7.64 19.75 1.35
C PHE A 30 6.39 20.51 0.89
N GLU A 31 5.53 20.99 1.81
CA GLU A 31 4.34 21.80 1.47
C GLU A 31 4.70 23.25 1.08
N ASP A 32 5.78 23.81 1.61
CA ASP A 32 6.17 25.21 1.36
C ASP A 32 6.97 25.40 0.06
N THR A 33 7.67 24.38 -0.42
CA THR A 33 8.56 24.51 -1.60
C THR A 33 7.92 24.03 -2.91
N ILE A 34 6.89 23.19 -2.83
CA ILE A 34 6.23 22.61 -4.00
C ILE A 34 4.73 22.79 -3.78
N GLY A 35 4.19 23.91 -4.28
CA GLY A 35 2.77 24.19 -4.28
C GLY A 35 2.01 22.91 -4.64
N VAL A 36 1.22 22.42 -3.68
CA VAL A 36 0.64 21.08 -3.70
C VAL A 36 -0.22 20.94 -4.95
N ILE A 37 0.34 20.36 -6.00
CA ILE A 37 -0.45 19.74 -7.07
C ILE A 37 -1.19 18.61 -6.37
N LYS A 38 -2.40 18.91 -5.91
CA LYS A 38 -3.26 18.00 -5.19
C LYS A 38 -3.77 16.99 -6.22
N ILE A 39 -2.97 15.97 -6.48
CA ILE A 39 -3.27 14.93 -7.45
C ILE A 39 -4.62 14.31 -7.06
N PRO A 40 -5.68 14.45 -7.87
CA PRO A 40 -6.97 13.88 -7.55
C PRO A 40 -6.81 12.36 -7.44
N PHE A 41 -7.28 11.79 -6.32
CA PHE A 41 -7.13 10.36 -6.05
C PHE A 41 -7.72 9.50 -7.18
N MET A 42 -8.89 9.92 -7.70
CA MET A 42 -9.58 9.25 -8.81
C MET A 42 -8.78 9.32 -10.10
N ASP A 43 -8.22 10.49 -10.45
CA ASP A 43 -7.43 10.65 -11.68
C ASP A 43 -6.17 9.79 -11.66
N ARG A 44 -5.49 9.72 -10.51
CA ARG A 44 -4.33 8.84 -10.35
C ARG A 44 -4.70 7.37 -10.39
N LEU A 45 -5.87 7.00 -9.86
CA LEU A 45 -6.37 5.63 -9.91
C LEU A 45 -6.72 5.24 -11.35
N ILE A 46 -7.41 6.11 -12.10
CA ILE A 46 -7.70 5.91 -13.52
C ILE A 46 -6.41 5.80 -14.34
N LEU A 47 -5.44 6.69 -14.12
CA LEU A 47 -4.13 6.61 -14.77
C LEU A 47 -3.36 5.33 -14.41
N SER A 48 -3.57 4.78 -13.22
CA SER A 48 -2.91 3.53 -12.85
C SER A 48 -3.41 2.35 -13.71
N PHE A 49 -4.63 2.41 -14.24
CA PHE A 49 -5.15 1.40 -15.16
C PHE A 49 -4.73 1.61 -16.62
N SER A 50 -4.16 2.77 -16.99
CA SER A 50 -3.62 2.98 -18.33
C SER A 50 -2.31 2.22 -18.57
N SER A 51 -1.60 1.87 -17.48
CA SER A 51 -0.44 0.98 -17.56
C SER A 51 -0.88 -0.49 -17.42
N PRO A 52 -0.69 -1.34 -18.44
CA PRO A 52 -1.09 -2.75 -18.37
C PRO A 52 -0.38 -3.50 -17.24
N LEU A 53 0.85 -3.09 -16.89
CA LEU A 53 1.61 -3.66 -15.79
C LEU A 53 1.00 -3.33 -14.42
N LEU A 54 0.55 -2.09 -14.20
CA LEU A 54 -0.13 -1.70 -12.96
C LEU A 54 -1.52 -2.34 -12.85
N ALA A 55 -2.27 -2.38 -13.95
CA ALA A 55 -3.55 -3.08 -14.01
C ALA A 55 -3.39 -4.57 -13.66
N ALA A 56 -2.36 -5.23 -14.20
CA ALA A 56 -2.04 -6.62 -13.86
C ALA A 56 -1.70 -6.77 -12.37
N LEU A 57 -0.93 -5.87 -11.76
CA LEU A 57 -0.63 -5.90 -10.33
C LEU A 57 -1.88 -5.76 -9.45
N TYR A 58 -2.81 -4.87 -9.82
CA TYR A 58 -4.09 -4.74 -9.12
C TYR A 58 -4.97 -5.99 -9.28
N ALA A 59 -5.03 -6.57 -10.48
CA ALA A 59 -5.74 -7.81 -10.74
C ALA A 59 -5.14 -8.99 -9.96
N SER A 60 -3.81 -9.13 -9.94
CA SER A 60 -3.11 -10.14 -9.14
C SER A 60 -3.35 -9.93 -7.65
N ALA A 61 -3.36 -8.69 -7.16
CA ALA A 61 -3.69 -8.41 -5.77
C ALA A 61 -5.14 -8.81 -5.44
N ALA A 62 -6.10 -8.47 -6.31
CA ALA A 62 -7.50 -8.86 -6.15
C ALA A 62 -7.65 -10.39 -6.12
N TYR A 63 -7.02 -11.11 -7.04
CA TYR A 63 -7.00 -12.57 -7.04
C TYR A 63 -6.39 -13.13 -5.74
N THR A 64 -5.27 -12.56 -5.30
CA THR A 64 -4.63 -12.96 -4.03
C THR A 64 -5.57 -12.78 -2.84
N PHE A 65 -6.34 -11.68 -2.79
CA PHE A 65 -7.32 -11.47 -1.71
C PHE A 65 -8.50 -12.45 -1.77
N ILE A 66 -8.96 -12.80 -2.97
CA ILE A 66 -10.00 -13.83 -3.14
C ILE A 66 -9.49 -15.17 -2.61
N VAL A 67 -8.30 -15.59 -3.02
CA VAL A 67 -7.67 -16.82 -2.53
C VAL A 67 -7.49 -16.77 -1.01
N ALA A 68 -6.97 -15.67 -0.48
CA ALA A 68 -6.79 -15.48 0.96
C ALA A 68 -8.11 -15.61 1.74
N SER A 69 -9.22 -15.10 1.16
CA SER A 69 -10.56 -15.21 1.75
C SER A 69 -11.03 -16.66 1.82
N PHE A 70 -10.87 -17.43 0.74
CA PHE A 70 -11.21 -18.85 0.74
C PHE A 70 -10.31 -19.64 1.70
N THR A 71 -9.00 -19.40 1.71
CA THR A 71 -8.06 -20.02 2.65
C THR A 71 -8.45 -19.70 4.10
N LEU A 72 -8.88 -18.47 4.39
CA LEU A 72 -9.35 -18.08 5.72
C LEU A 72 -10.60 -18.86 6.12
N ILE A 73 -11.58 -19.02 5.22
CA ILE A 73 -12.81 -19.79 5.49
C ILE A 73 -12.47 -21.26 5.77
N ILE A 74 -11.62 -21.85 4.94
CA ILE A 74 -11.17 -23.24 5.08
C ILE A 74 -10.42 -23.46 6.41
N ALA A 75 -9.65 -22.46 6.87
CA ALA A 75 -8.90 -22.54 8.12
C ALA A 75 -9.78 -22.76 9.36
N PHE A 76 -11.10 -22.56 9.29
CA PHE A 76 -12.04 -22.78 10.39
C PHE A 76 -12.84 -24.09 10.28
N GLN A 77 -12.66 -24.89 9.22
CA GLN A 77 -13.49 -26.08 8.95
C GLN A 77 -12.67 -27.31 8.51
N PRO A 78 -11.94 -28.02 9.40
CA PRO A 78 -11.72 -27.84 10.84
C PRO A 78 -10.67 -26.75 11.16
N TYR A 79 -10.57 -26.32 12.43
CA TYR A 79 -9.61 -25.28 12.83
C TYR A 79 -8.15 -25.75 12.61
N ASP A 80 -7.46 -25.09 11.69
CA ASP A 80 -6.05 -25.34 11.38
C ASP A 80 -5.24 -24.03 11.41
N PHE A 81 -4.31 -23.96 12.35
CA PHE A 81 -3.45 -22.80 12.55
C PHE A 81 -2.50 -22.53 11.37
N PHE A 82 -2.01 -23.57 10.69
CA PHE A 82 -1.10 -23.39 9.55
C PHE A 82 -1.82 -22.80 8.34
N ILE A 83 -3.06 -23.21 8.11
CA ILE A 83 -3.91 -22.64 7.05
C ILE A 83 -4.31 -21.20 7.40
N LEU A 84 -4.57 -20.91 8.67
CA LEU A 84 -4.79 -19.55 9.14
C LEU A 84 -3.56 -18.64 8.89
N LEU A 85 -2.36 -19.12 9.22
CA LEU A 85 -1.11 -18.39 8.98
C LEU A 85 -0.89 -18.13 7.48
N LEU A 86 -1.20 -19.11 6.64
CA LEU A 86 -1.16 -18.96 5.19
C LEU A 86 -2.11 -17.86 4.71
N ALA A 87 -3.37 -17.85 5.19
CA ALA A 87 -4.33 -16.81 4.85
C ALA A 87 -3.83 -15.41 5.22
N VAL A 88 -3.29 -15.24 6.44
CA VAL A 88 -2.69 -13.97 6.89
C VAL A 88 -1.53 -13.55 6.00
N THR A 89 -0.67 -14.50 5.61
CA THR A 89 0.47 -14.23 4.73
C THR A 89 0.01 -13.78 3.34
N LEU A 90 -1.03 -14.41 2.79
CA LEU A 90 -1.62 -14.03 1.51
C LEU A 90 -2.25 -12.63 1.56
N TYR A 91 -2.92 -12.27 2.65
CA TYR A 91 -3.40 -10.91 2.86
C TYR A 91 -2.24 -9.91 2.87
N ALA A 92 -1.15 -10.20 3.61
CA ALA A 92 0.03 -9.34 3.64
C ALA A 92 0.68 -9.18 2.26
N PHE A 93 0.70 -10.25 1.46
CA PHE A 93 1.18 -10.21 0.08
C PHE A 93 0.29 -9.35 -0.82
N GLY A 94 -1.04 -9.53 -0.76
CA GLY A 94 -2.00 -8.71 -1.49
C GLY A 94 -1.86 -7.21 -1.17
N PHE A 95 -1.72 -6.85 0.12
CA PHE A 95 -1.45 -5.47 0.53
C PHE A 95 -0.11 -4.94 0.00
N SER A 96 0.92 -5.78 -0.03
CA SER A 96 2.23 -5.41 -0.58
C SER A 96 2.14 -5.09 -2.08
N LEU A 97 1.39 -5.89 -2.85
CA LEU A 97 1.12 -5.64 -4.27
C LEU A 97 0.37 -4.32 -4.49
N VAL A 98 -0.70 -4.07 -3.74
CA VAL A 98 -1.49 -2.83 -3.84
C VAL A 98 -0.62 -1.61 -3.51
N THR A 99 0.15 -1.68 -2.43
CA THR A 99 1.01 -0.56 -2.00
C THR A 99 2.14 -0.31 -2.99
N TYR A 100 2.72 -1.36 -3.58
CA TYR A 100 3.72 -1.23 -4.64
C TYR A 100 3.14 -0.61 -5.91
N ALA A 101 2.00 -1.13 -6.40
CA ALA A 101 1.29 -0.58 -7.55
C ALA A 101 0.92 0.90 -7.33
N TRP A 102 0.47 1.24 -6.12
CA TRP A 102 0.18 2.61 -5.74
C TRP A 102 1.43 3.50 -5.76
N LYS A 103 2.55 3.08 -5.17
CA LYS A 103 3.79 3.86 -5.23
C LYS A 103 4.22 4.12 -6.67
N LYS A 104 4.20 3.07 -7.49
CA LYS A 104 4.62 3.14 -8.90
C LYS A 104 3.66 3.98 -9.76
N SER A 105 2.36 4.01 -9.45
CA SER A 105 1.43 4.94 -10.11
C SER A 105 1.76 6.40 -9.84
N LYS A 106 2.34 6.74 -8.67
CA LYS A 106 2.80 8.11 -8.36
C LYS A 106 3.91 8.53 -9.33
N GLU A 107 4.89 7.64 -9.52
CA GLU A 107 6.07 7.89 -10.36
C GLU A 107 5.66 8.13 -11.81
N ILE A 108 4.75 7.29 -12.34
CA ILE A 108 4.24 7.44 -13.69
C ILE A 108 3.50 8.78 -13.86
N TYR A 109 2.63 9.12 -12.90
CA TYR A 109 1.89 10.38 -12.94
C TYR A 109 2.81 11.60 -12.90
N LEU A 110 3.82 11.60 -12.02
CA LEU A 110 4.81 12.68 -11.94
C LEU A 110 5.63 12.79 -13.24
N LYS A 111 6.02 11.66 -13.84
CA LYS A 111 6.73 11.64 -15.11
C LYS A 111 5.89 12.26 -16.24
N ILE A 112 4.59 11.97 -16.28
CA ILE A 112 3.68 12.53 -17.28
C ILE A 112 3.55 14.05 -17.11
N ILE A 113 3.34 14.54 -15.88
CA ILE A 113 3.28 15.99 -15.61
C ILE A 113 4.58 16.68 -16.00
N HIS A 114 5.74 16.11 -15.62
CA HIS A 114 7.03 16.70 -15.95
C HIS A 114 7.25 16.76 -17.46
N SER A 115 6.91 15.69 -18.20
CA SER A 115 6.98 15.69 -19.66
C SER A 115 6.01 16.65 -20.33
N GLN A 116 4.88 16.97 -19.70
CA GLN A 116 3.97 17.99 -20.24
C GLN A 116 4.47 19.40 -19.94
N GLY A 117 5.13 19.63 -18.79
CA GLY A 117 5.77 20.91 -18.47
C GLY A 117 6.87 21.31 -19.46
N GLU A 118 7.70 20.36 -19.89
CA GLU A 118 8.77 20.61 -20.88
C GLU A 118 8.27 20.88 -22.31
N VAL A 119 7.01 20.55 -22.64
CA VAL A 119 6.44 20.78 -23.98
C VAL A 119 5.84 22.18 -24.14
N TYR A 120 5.66 22.92 -23.05
CA TYR A 120 5.12 24.28 -23.05
C TYR A 120 6.16 25.37 -22.75
N GLU A 121 7.46 25.02 -22.65
CA GLU A 121 8.59 25.95 -22.68
C GLU A 121 9.22 26.00 -24.08
#